data_AF-A0A0J8G222-F1
#
_entry.id   AF-A0A0J8G222-F1
#
_cell.length_a   1.000
_cell.length_b   1.000
_cell.length_c   1.000
_cell.angle_alpha   90.00
_cell.angle_beta   90.00
_cell.angle_gamma   90.00
#
_symmetry.space_group_name_H-M   'P 1'
#
loop_
_entity.id
_entity.type
_entity.pdbx_description
1 polymer ?
#
loop_
_entity_poly.entity_id
_entity_poly.type
_entity_poly.pdbx_seq_one_letter_code
_entity_poly.pdbx_strand_id
1 'polypeptide(L)'
;MPRNENLKILITVFMILTIIKIFTAKVGLLGDPTIQLVVKPNLTISNSYIMKGEDNHINREKYKGTWYYEGKYSVITGDEAGFPGESLYDLLIICWWILIIGIPIYIIKESSNKKGI
;
A
#
# COMPACT_ATOMS: atom_id res chain seq x y z
N MET A 1 -25.14 5.88 -16.68
CA MET A 1 -24.18 4.91 -17.24
C MET A 1 -24.74 3.50 -17.09
N PRO A 2 -24.64 2.64 -18.12
CA PRO A 2 -25.06 1.25 -18.02
C PRO A 2 -24.25 0.51 -16.94
N ARG A 3 -24.94 -0.30 -16.14
CA ARG A 3 -24.46 -1.07 -14.97
C ARG A 3 -23.07 -1.71 -15.12
N ASN A 4 -22.78 -2.27 -16.29
CA ASN A 4 -21.51 -2.95 -16.55
C ASN A 4 -20.34 -1.96 -16.63
N GLU A 5 -20.57 -0.70 -16.97
CA GLU A 5 -19.53 0.33 -17.03
C GLU A 5 -19.10 0.76 -15.64
N ASN A 6 -20.02 0.95 -14.70
CA ASN A 6 -19.68 1.32 -13.31
C ASN A 6 -18.81 0.25 -12.64
N LEU A 7 -19.17 -1.04 -12.79
CA LEU A 7 -18.38 -2.14 -12.25
C LEU A 7 -17.00 -2.22 -12.92
N LYS A 8 -16.93 -2.02 -14.24
CA LYS A 8 -15.65 -1.98 -14.96
C LYS A 8 -14.76 -0.86 -14.44
N ILE A 9 -15.29 0.34 -14.24
CA ILE A 9 -14.55 1.49 -13.71
C ILE A 9 -14.02 1.16 -12.30
N LEU A 10 -14.87 0.61 -11.41
CA LEU A 10 -14.46 0.22 -10.06
C LEU A 10 -13.34 -0.83 -10.08
N ILE A 11 -13.44 -1.84 -10.93
CA ILE A 11 -12.39 -2.87 -11.09
C ILE A 11 -11.11 -2.25 -11.64
N THR A 12 -11.18 -1.37 -12.64
CA THR A 12 -10.01 -0.69 -13.19
C THR A 12 -9.29 0.15 -12.14
N VAL A 13 -10.02 0.95 -11.37
CA VAL A 13 -9.45 1.74 -10.26
C VAL A 13 -8.83 0.81 -9.21
N PHE A 14 -9.51 -0.27 -8.85
CA PHE A 14 -8.98 -1.26 -7.90
C PHE A 14 -7.68 -1.90 -8.40
N MET A 15 -7.58 -2.23 -9.68
CA MET A 15 -6.35 -2.81 -10.27
C MET A 15 -5.18 -1.82 -10.20
N ILE A 16 -5.40 -0.55 -10.55
CA ILE A 16 -4.38 0.50 -10.45
C ILE A 16 -3.91 0.66 -9.00
N LEU A 17 -4.84 0.77 -8.05
CA LEU A 17 -4.51 0.88 -6.63
C LEU A 17 -3.81 -0.38 -6.11
N THR A 18 -4.14 -1.56 -6.65
CA THR A 18 -3.47 -2.83 -6.30
C THR A 18 -2.02 -2.81 -6.73
N ILE A 19 -1.71 -2.32 -7.95
CA ILE A 19 -0.32 -2.17 -8.41
C ILE A 19 0.46 -1.24 -7.46
N ILE A 20 -0.11 -0.08 -7.12
CA ILE A 20 0.52 0.84 -6.16
C ILE A 20 0.75 0.10 -4.82
N LYS A 21 -0.30 -0.46 -4.23
CA LYS A 21 -0.29 -1.20 -2.96
C LYS A 21 0.80 -2.29 -2.89
N ILE A 22 0.93 -3.11 -3.93
CA ILE A 22 1.80 -4.28 -3.90
C ILE A 22 3.25 -3.95 -4.24
N PHE A 23 3.51 -2.80 -4.88
CA PHE A 23 4.85 -2.36 -5.29
C PHE A 23 5.40 -1.19 -4.49
N THR A 24 4.64 -0.52 -3.63
CA THR A 24 5.17 0.56 -2.79
C THR A 24 5.07 0.28 -1.30
N ALA A 25 5.96 0.88 -0.51
CA ALA A 25 5.89 0.85 0.95
C ALA A 25 6.52 2.10 1.56
N LYS A 26 6.05 2.46 2.76
CA LYS A 26 6.66 3.46 3.62
C LYS A 26 7.80 2.82 4.41
N VAL A 27 8.90 3.53 4.53
CA VAL A 27 10.10 3.09 5.22
C VAL A 27 10.49 4.16 6.23
N GLY A 28 10.46 3.82 7.52
CA GLY A 28 10.99 4.69 8.57
C GLY A 28 12.44 4.35 8.86
N LEU A 29 13.32 5.35 8.81
CA LEU A 29 14.73 5.19 9.15
C LEU A 29 14.93 5.07 10.67
N LEU A 30 15.93 4.32 11.09
CA LEU A 30 16.21 4.07 12.50
C LEU A 30 16.86 5.31 13.14
N GLY A 31 16.20 5.92 14.11
CA GLY A 31 16.72 7.11 14.79
C GLY A 31 16.60 8.42 13.98
N ASP A 32 15.92 8.36 12.83
CA ASP A 32 15.64 9.51 11.97
C ASP A 32 14.11 9.65 11.84
N PRO A 33 13.54 10.84 12.11
CA PRO A 33 12.09 11.07 11.95
C PRO A 33 11.61 10.97 10.49
N THR A 34 12.51 10.79 9.53
CA THR A 34 12.20 10.75 8.09
C THR A 34 11.56 9.42 7.69
N ILE A 35 10.40 9.53 7.03
CA ILE A 35 9.70 8.43 6.37
C ILE A 35 9.88 8.60 4.86
N GLN A 36 10.30 7.53 4.19
CA GLN A 36 10.50 7.49 2.75
C GLN A 36 9.46 6.60 2.09
N LEU A 37 8.94 7.01 0.93
CA LEU A 37 8.12 6.15 0.08
C LEU A 37 9.01 5.50 -0.97
N VAL A 38 8.99 4.18 -1.04
CA VAL A 38 9.91 3.43 -1.90
C VAL A 38 9.18 2.41 -2.76
N VAL A 39 9.78 2.10 -3.92
CA VAL A 39 9.41 0.95 -4.74
C VAL A 39 10.03 -0.31 -4.16
N LYS A 40 9.20 -1.31 -3.93
CA LYS A 40 9.58 -2.65 -3.51
C LYS A 40 10.08 -3.45 -4.72
N PRO A 41 11.19 -4.19 -4.60
CA PRO A 41 11.64 -5.09 -5.66
C PRO A 41 10.74 -6.32 -5.83
N ASN A 42 10.00 -6.69 -4.77
CA ASN A 42 9.13 -7.86 -4.74
C ASN A 42 7.70 -7.49 -4.30
N LEU A 43 6.74 -8.26 -4.79
CA LEU A 43 5.31 -8.12 -4.47
C LEU A 43 5.05 -8.42 -2.99
N THR A 44 4.53 -7.44 -2.24
CA THR A 44 4.11 -7.68 -0.85
C THR A 44 2.86 -6.90 -0.48
N ILE A 45 2.06 -7.43 0.45
CA ILE A 45 0.89 -6.74 1.00
C ILE A 45 1.29 -5.73 2.09
N SER A 46 2.51 -5.79 2.64
CA SER A 46 2.92 -4.80 3.65
C SER A 46 3.06 -3.40 3.06
N ASN A 47 2.56 -2.41 3.80
CA ASN A 47 2.58 -0.99 3.44
C ASN A 47 3.67 -0.20 4.13
N SER A 48 4.22 -0.75 5.20
CA SER A 48 5.19 -0.06 6.02
C SER A 48 6.27 -1.03 6.49
N TYR A 49 7.44 -0.47 6.70
CA TYR A 49 8.56 -1.12 7.37
C TYR A 49 9.20 -0.09 8.31
N ILE A 50 9.30 -0.45 9.58
CA ILE A 50 9.95 0.37 10.61
C ILE A 50 10.89 -0.54 11.36
N MET A 51 12.18 -0.21 11.35
CA MET A 51 13.14 -0.89 12.20
C MET A 51 12.94 -0.39 13.63
N LYS A 52 12.56 -1.29 14.54
CA LYS A 52 12.33 -0.90 15.94
C LYS A 52 13.68 -0.57 16.60
N GLY A 53 13.69 0.53 17.35
CA GLY A 53 14.85 1.15 18.01
C GLY A 53 15.79 0.16 18.70
N GLU A 54 16.95 -0.03 18.10
CA GLU A 54 18.27 -0.27 18.70
C GLU A 54 19.18 -0.64 17.52
N ASP A 55 20.08 0.26 17.11
CA ASP A 55 21.03 0.00 16.03
C ASP A 55 22.18 -0.92 16.49
N ASN A 56 21.81 -2.07 17.04
CA ASN A 56 22.73 -3.08 17.54
C ASN A 56 22.95 -4.18 16.48
N HIS A 57 24.03 -4.94 16.64
CA HIS A 57 24.40 -6.02 15.72
C HIS A 57 23.28 -7.05 15.54
N ILE A 58 22.53 -7.34 16.63
CA ILE A 58 21.46 -8.34 16.65
C ILE A 58 20.31 -7.94 15.72
N ASN A 59 19.88 -6.68 15.77
CA ASN A 59 18.82 -6.17 14.89
C ASN A 59 19.31 -6.08 13.44
N ARG A 60 20.55 -5.67 13.20
CA ARG A 60 21.13 -5.66 11.85
C ARG A 60 21.16 -7.06 11.25
N GLU A 61 21.59 -8.07 12.01
CA GLU A 61 21.60 -9.46 11.55
C GLU A 61 20.20 -10.01 11.31
N LYS A 62 19.25 -9.73 12.21
CA LYS A 62 17.85 -10.17 12.08
C LYS A 62 17.19 -9.65 10.80
N TYR A 63 17.53 -8.43 10.40
CA TYR A 63 16.94 -7.79 9.23
C TYR A 63 17.87 -7.82 8.00
N LYS A 64 19.04 -8.44 8.11
CA LYS A 64 19.95 -8.73 6.99
C LYS A 64 19.26 -9.63 5.98
N GLY A 65 19.36 -9.28 4.70
CA GLY A 65 18.62 -9.97 3.63
C GLY A 65 17.21 -9.41 3.38
N THR A 66 16.72 -8.47 4.19
CA THR A 66 15.53 -7.70 3.81
C THR A 66 15.91 -6.63 2.80
N TRP A 67 15.03 -6.41 1.82
CA TRP A 67 15.23 -5.40 0.77
C TRP A 67 15.43 -3.98 1.34
N TYR A 68 14.88 -3.71 2.53
CA TYR A 68 15.12 -2.48 3.27
C TYR A 68 16.57 -2.38 3.77
N TYR A 69 17.07 -3.39 4.47
CA TYR A 69 18.43 -3.39 5.01
C TYR A 69 19.50 -3.35 3.93
N GLU A 70 19.25 -3.98 2.78
CA GLU A 70 20.20 -4.03 1.68
C GLU A 70 20.25 -2.75 0.83
N GLY A 71 19.42 -1.74 1.12
CA GLY A 71 19.37 -0.51 0.31
C GLY A 71 18.89 -0.72 -1.12
N LYS A 72 18.29 -1.87 -1.43
CA LYS A 72 17.84 -2.26 -2.77
C LYS A 72 16.43 -1.76 -3.06
N TYR A 73 16.21 -0.46 -2.87
CA TYR A 73 14.93 0.17 -3.11
C TYR A 73 15.12 1.45 -3.91
N SER A 74 14.20 1.70 -4.85
CA SER A 74 14.14 2.98 -5.56
C SER A 74 13.27 3.92 -4.73
N VAL A 75 13.89 4.96 -4.17
CA VAL A 75 13.17 6.00 -3.45
C VAL A 75 12.29 6.75 -4.45
N ILE A 76 10.99 6.76 -4.22
CA ILE A 76 10.04 7.56 -5.00
C ILE A 76 10.10 8.99 -4.49
N THR A 77 10.04 9.14 -3.16
CA THR A 77 10.13 10.43 -2.47
C THR A 77 10.79 10.21 -1.10
N GLY A 78 11.57 11.20 -0.66
CA GLY A 78 12.08 11.28 0.70
C GLY A 78 12.14 12.75 1.09
N ASP A 79 11.41 13.14 2.12
CA ASP A 79 11.45 14.49 2.68
C ASP A 79 11.69 14.41 4.19
N GLU A 80 12.72 15.13 4.63
CA GLU A 80 12.97 15.43 6.02
C GLU A 80 11.85 16.37 6.51
N ALA A 81 11.08 15.94 7.51
CA ALA A 81 9.94 16.64 8.10
C ALA A 81 8.62 16.61 7.30
N GLY A 82 7.83 15.55 7.51
CA GLY A 82 6.38 15.57 7.25
C GLY A 82 6.02 15.62 5.78
N PHE A 83 6.31 14.54 5.05
CA PHE A 83 6.00 14.39 3.64
C PHE A 83 4.48 14.44 3.37
N PRO A 84 3.95 15.39 2.57
CA PRO A 84 2.52 15.45 2.22
C PRO A 84 2.02 14.19 1.49
N GLY A 85 2.89 13.53 0.72
CA GLY A 85 2.51 12.32 0.01
C GLY A 85 2.42 11.09 0.90
N GLU A 86 2.82 11.14 2.18
CA GLU A 86 2.51 10.08 3.15
C GLU A 86 1.00 10.03 3.37
N SER A 87 0.38 11.20 3.62
CA SER A 87 -1.07 11.28 3.79
C SER A 87 -1.81 10.87 2.52
N LEU A 88 -1.29 11.25 1.35
CA LEU A 88 -1.84 10.78 0.06
C LEU A 88 -1.71 9.26 -0.08
N TYR A 89 -0.56 8.70 0.26
CA TYR A 89 -0.33 7.27 0.20
C TYR A 89 -1.28 6.51 1.13
N ASP A 90 -1.44 6.99 2.37
CA ASP A 90 -2.37 6.40 3.33
C ASP A 90 -3.82 6.48 2.84
N LEU A 91 -4.21 7.60 2.22
CA LEU A 91 -5.52 7.73 1.56
C LEU A 91 -5.70 6.71 0.44
N LEU A 92 -4.69 6.51 -0.43
CA LEU A 92 -4.74 5.50 -1.50
C LEU A 92 -4.89 4.08 -0.93
N ILE A 93 -4.20 3.78 0.17
CA ILE A 93 -4.32 2.49 0.85
C ILE A 93 -5.72 2.31 1.46
N ILE A 94 -6.28 3.34 2.07
CA ILE A 94 -7.65 3.32 2.61
C ILE A 94 -8.65 3.09 1.47
N CYS A 95 -8.53 3.83 0.37
CA CYS A 95 -9.37 3.64 -0.82
C CYS A 95 -9.27 2.20 -1.35
N TRP A 96 -8.06 1.62 -1.36
CA TRP A 96 -7.87 0.22 -1.77
C TRP A 96 -8.62 -0.76 -0.85
N TRP A 97 -8.57 -0.57 0.47
CA TRP A 97 -9.32 -1.38 1.43
C TRP A 97 -10.84 -1.16 1.35
N ILE A 98 -11.29 0.05 1.01
CA ILE A 98 -12.71 0.30 0.75
C ILE A 98 -13.15 -0.47 -0.49
N LEU A 99 -12.34 -0.48 -1.56
CA LEU A 99 -12.69 -1.17 -2.80
C LEU A 99 -12.63 -2.70 -2.68
N ILE A 100 -11.66 -3.27 -1.96
CA ILE A 100 -11.56 -4.73 -1.80
C ILE A 100 -12.80 -5.31 -1.09
N ILE A 101 -13.40 -4.55 -0.17
CA ILE A 101 -14.64 -4.93 0.52
C ILE A 101 -15.88 -4.49 -0.28
N GLY A 102 -15.86 -3.27 -0.82
CA GLY A 102 -16.99 -2.62 -1.47
C GLY A 102 -17.39 -3.29 -2.79
N ILE A 103 -16.44 -3.78 -3.59
CA ILE A 103 -16.73 -4.46 -4.86
C ILE A 103 -17.54 -5.75 -4.63
N PRO A 104 -17.14 -6.69 -3.73
CA PRO A 104 -17.96 -7.84 -3.39
C PRO A 104 -19.36 -7.47 -2.88
N ILE A 105 -19.46 -6.50 -1.96
CA ILE A 105 -20.76 -6.06 -1.42
C ILE A 105 -21.66 -5.52 -2.54
N TYR A 106 -21.11 -4.72 -3.44
CA TYR A 106 -21.83 -4.20 -4.59
C TYR A 106 -22.35 -5.32 -5.50
N ILE A 107 -21.51 -6.31 -5.81
CA ILE A 107 -21.89 -7.48 -6.63
C ILE A 107 -23.00 -8.29 -5.96
N ILE A 108 -22.90 -8.53 -4.65
CA ILE A 108 -23.90 -9.29 -3.87
C ILE A 108 -25.24 -8.53 -3.85
N LYS A 109 -25.22 -7.24 -3.49
CA LYS A 109 -26.42 -6.39 -3.43
C LYS A 109 -27.15 -6.36 -4.78
N GLU A 110 -26.42 -6.21 -5.87
CA GLU A 110 -27.04 -6.25 -7.20
C GLU A 110 -27.59 -7.62 -7.57
N SER A 111 -26.92 -8.70 -7.16
CA SER A 111 -27.37 -10.06 -7.42
C SER A 111 -28.66 -10.38 -6.66
N SER A 112 -28.81 -9.89 -5.44
CA SER A 112 -30.05 -10.00 -4.66
C SER A 112 -31.21 -9.23 -5.28
N ASN A 113 -30.98 -7.97 -5.68
CA ASN A 113 -32.02 -7.15 -6.34
C ASN A 113 -32.52 -7.77 -7.65
N LYS A 114 -31.67 -8.46 -8.41
CA LYS A 114 -32.07 -9.17 -9.63
C LYS A 114 -32.92 -10.41 -9.37
N LYS A 115 -32.76 -11.04 -8.20
CA LYS A 115 -33.48 -12.27 -7.84
C LYS A 115 -34.87 -11.97 -7.24
N GLY A 116 -35.27 -10.71 -7.11
CA GLY A 116 -36.61 -10.34 -6.62
C GLY A 116 -36.87 -10.77 -5.19
N ILE A 117 -35.84 -10.73 -4.34
CA ILE A 117 -35.97 -10.82 -2.88
C ILE A 117 -35.99 -9.40 -2.33
#